data_AF-A0A8D0FMJ1-F1
#
_entry.id   AF-A0A8D0FMJ1-F1
#
_cell.length_a   1.000
_cell.length_b   1.000
_cell.length_c   1.000
_cell.angle_alpha   90.00
_cell.angle_beta   90.00
_cell.angle_gamma   90.00
#
_symmetry.space_group_name_H-M   'P 1'
#
loop_
_entity.id
_entity.type
_entity.pdbx_description
1 polymer ?
#
loop_
_entity_poly.entity_id
_entity_poly.type
_entity_poly.pdbx_seq_one_letter_code
_entity_poly.pdbx_strand_id
1 'polypeptide(L)'
;MAARRALKAVLVDLSGTLHIEDSAVPGAQEALKRLRSAPVTIRFVTNTTKECKRDLLERLTKLGFDIAENEIFTSLTAARNLLEQKQVRPLLLVDDRALPDFAGIVTADPNAVVVGLAPEHFHYERMNRAFRLILDGAPLIAIHKARYFKKKDGLALGPGPFVTGLEYATDTKATVVGKPEKTFFLEALRGTDCAPEEAIMIGDDCRDDVGGAQNAGMRGILVRTGKYRPADEDKINPAPYLTCENFPEAVEHILEHLL
;
A
#
# COMPACT_ATOMS: atom_id res chain seq x y z
N MET A 1 -30.09 -19.17 0.54
CA MET A 1 -29.50 -17.86 0.86
C MET A 1 -28.14 -18.12 1.49
N ALA A 2 -27.05 -17.68 0.86
CA ALA A 2 -25.72 -17.85 1.44
C ALA A 2 -25.65 -17.05 2.75
N ALA A 3 -25.26 -17.71 3.85
CA ALA A 3 -25.06 -17.04 5.13
C ALA A 3 -24.10 -15.87 4.94
N ARG A 4 -24.52 -14.67 5.36
CA ARG A 4 -23.68 -13.46 5.34
C ARG A 4 -22.47 -13.74 6.23
N ARG A 5 -21.28 -13.91 5.64
CA ARG A 5 -20.05 -14.15 6.42
C ARG A 5 -19.77 -12.90 7.28
N ALA A 6 -19.51 -13.12 8.57
CA ALA A 6 -19.23 -12.04 9.51
C ALA A 6 -17.93 -11.30 9.13
N LEU A 7 -17.91 -9.98 9.28
CA LEU A 7 -16.70 -9.19 9.05
C LEU A 7 -15.71 -9.45 10.20
N LYS A 8 -14.46 -9.79 9.87
CA LYS A 8 -13.39 -10.06 10.83
C LYS A 8 -12.23 -9.06 10.76
N ALA A 9 -12.01 -8.42 9.61
CA ALA A 9 -10.91 -7.48 9.44
C ALA A 9 -11.32 -6.22 8.66
N VAL A 10 -10.69 -5.10 9.02
CA VAL A 10 -10.80 -3.81 8.33
C VAL A 10 -9.40 -3.36 7.95
N LEU A 11 -9.15 -3.23 6.65
CA LEU A 11 -7.96 -2.58 6.11
C LEU A 11 -8.28 -1.11 5.87
N VAL A 12 -7.42 -0.23 6.35
CA VAL A 12 -7.62 1.22 6.30
C VAL A 12 -6.41 1.84 5.62
N ASP A 13 -6.63 2.49 4.48
CA ASP A 13 -5.59 3.33 3.90
C ASP A 13 -5.25 4.52 4.82
N LEU A 14 -4.03 5.03 4.73
CA LEU A 14 -3.55 6.13 5.57
C LEU A 14 -3.74 7.50 4.91
N SER A 15 -3.07 7.71 3.78
CA SER A 15 -2.92 9.02 3.14
C SER A 15 -4.10 9.32 2.21
N GLY A 16 -4.94 10.26 2.60
CA GLY A 16 -6.18 10.61 1.92
C GLY A 16 -7.42 10.05 2.61
N THR A 17 -7.24 9.07 3.50
CA THR A 17 -8.33 8.39 4.24
C THR A 17 -8.34 8.78 5.72
N LEU A 18 -7.21 8.66 6.43
CA LEU A 18 -7.10 9.09 7.83
C LEU A 18 -6.53 10.51 7.96
N HIS A 19 -5.63 10.90 7.06
CA HIS A 19 -5.01 12.22 7.07
C HIS A 19 -4.72 12.72 5.66
N ILE A 20 -4.71 14.04 5.48
CA ILE A 20 -4.25 14.71 4.27
C ILE A 20 -3.05 15.54 4.66
N GLU A 21 -1.88 15.19 4.13
CA GLU A 21 -0.60 15.76 4.56
C GLU A 21 -0.44 15.66 6.09
N ASP A 22 -0.26 16.78 6.78
CA ASP A 22 -0.06 16.86 8.23
C ASP A 22 -1.36 17.14 9.00
N SER A 23 -2.52 16.92 8.40
CA SER A 23 -3.83 17.15 9.03
C SER A 23 -4.69 15.88 9.03
N ALA A 24 -5.21 15.50 10.19
CA ALA A 24 -6.17 14.40 10.28
C ALA A 24 -7.49 14.77 9.58
N VAL A 25 -8.14 13.78 8.97
CA VAL A 25 -9.52 13.92 8.50
C VAL A 25 -10.41 14.19 9.72
N PRO A 26 -11.31 15.19 9.68
CA PRO A 26 -12.14 15.54 10.83
C PRO A 26 -12.90 14.34 11.40
N GLY A 27 -12.75 14.09 12.70
CA GLY A 27 -13.41 12.99 13.42
C GLY A 27 -12.80 11.60 13.19
N ALA A 28 -11.70 11.48 12.43
CA ALA A 28 -11.09 10.19 12.13
C ALA A 28 -10.51 9.50 13.38
N GLN A 29 -9.97 10.25 14.34
CA GLN A 29 -9.46 9.69 15.59
C GLN A 29 -10.58 9.06 16.43
N GLU A 30 -11.70 9.77 16.59
CA GLU A 30 -12.89 9.28 17.31
C GLU A 30 -13.54 8.10 16.60
N ALA A 31 -13.62 8.14 15.26
CA ALA A 31 -14.08 7.01 14.46
C ALA A 31 -13.20 5.77 14.66
N LEU A 32 -11.87 5.92 14.63
CA LEU A 32 -10.96 4.80 14.88
C LEU A 32 -11.16 4.21 16.28
N LYS A 33 -11.32 5.06 17.31
CA LYS A 33 -11.62 4.60 18.68
C LYS A 33 -12.92 3.79 18.73
N ARG A 34 -13.97 4.21 18.03
CA ARG A 34 -15.23 3.44 17.93
C ARG A 34 -15.01 2.10 17.23
N LEU A 35 -14.29 2.08 16.12
CA LEU A 35 -13.98 0.85 15.39
C LEU A 35 -13.16 -0.14 16.23
N ARG A 36 -12.22 0.36 17.05
CA ARG A 36 -11.43 -0.47 17.98
C ARG A 36 -12.26 -1.17 19.05
N SER A 37 -13.42 -0.64 19.41
CA SER A 37 -14.33 -1.26 20.38
C SER A 37 -15.13 -2.43 19.80
N ALA A 38 -15.07 -2.65 18.49
CA ALA A 38 -15.72 -3.75 17.80
C ALA A 38 -14.81 -5.00 17.70
N PRO A 39 -15.38 -6.21 17.54
CA PRO A 39 -14.62 -7.47 17.45
C PRO A 39 -13.99 -7.67 16.05
N VAL A 40 -13.22 -6.70 15.57
CA VAL A 40 -12.53 -6.74 14.27
C VAL A 40 -11.04 -6.48 14.42
N THR A 41 -10.25 -7.13 13.56
CA THR A 41 -8.83 -6.82 13.41
C THR A 41 -8.66 -5.60 12.50
N ILE A 42 -7.87 -4.62 12.93
CA ILE A 42 -7.59 -3.42 12.12
C ILE A 42 -6.17 -3.52 11.55
N ARG A 43 -6.03 -3.24 10.25
CA ARG A 43 -4.73 -3.14 9.57
C ARG A 43 -4.64 -1.80 8.85
N PHE A 44 -3.58 -1.06 9.10
CA PHE A 44 -3.30 0.19 8.40
C PHE A 44 -2.38 -0.07 7.22
N VAL A 45 -2.83 0.28 6.03
CA VAL A 45 -2.12 -0.06 4.78
C VAL A 45 -1.71 1.19 4.02
N THR A 46 -0.53 1.17 3.39
CA THR A 46 -0.13 2.27 2.51
C THR A 46 0.91 1.85 1.46
N ASN A 47 0.80 2.45 0.27
CA ASN A 47 1.86 2.41 -0.74
C ASN A 47 2.87 3.52 -0.45
N THR A 48 3.88 3.22 0.36
CA THR A 48 5.03 4.10 0.59
C THR A 48 6.30 3.50 0.00
N THR A 49 7.17 4.39 -0.45
CA THR A 49 8.47 4.01 -1.00
C THR A 49 9.63 4.82 -0.40
N LYS A 50 9.32 5.72 0.53
CA LYS A 50 10.30 6.63 1.14
C LYS A 50 10.25 6.63 2.64
N GLU A 51 9.10 6.38 3.23
CA GLU A 51 8.93 6.48 4.68
C GLU A 51 8.98 5.07 5.26
N CYS A 52 9.90 4.85 6.21
CA CYS A 52 9.92 3.61 6.97
C CYS A 52 8.71 3.53 7.91
N LYS A 53 8.42 2.31 8.38
CA LYS A 53 7.27 2.03 9.24
C LYS A 53 7.28 2.86 10.54
N ARG A 54 8.46 3.05 11.14
CA ARG A 54 8.63 3.83 12.36
C ARG A 54 8.25 5.29 12.18
N ASP A 55 8.71 5.93 11.11
CA ASP A 55 8.45 7.34 10.86
C ASP A 55 6.95 7.59 10.57
N LEU A 56 6.33 6.62 9.88
CA LEU A 56 4.88 6.61 9.64
C LEU A 56 4.09 6.52 10.96
N LEU A 57 4.49 5.62 11.86
CA LEU A 57 3.88 5.48 13.18
C LEU A 57 4.02 6.76 14.00
N GLU A 58 5.21 7.36 14.02
CA GLU A 58 5.47 8.60 14.76
C GLU A 58 4.57 9.74 14.25
N ARG A 59 4.41 9.88 12.93
CA ARG A 59 3.49 10.86 12.34
C ARG A 59 2.04 10.62 12.76
N LEU A 60 1.54 9.40 12.64
CA LEU A 60 0.15 9.08 12.99
C LEU A 60 -0.13 9.30 14.49
N THR A 61 0.85 8.97 15.34
CA THR A 61 0.77 9.22 16.79
C THR A 61 0.71 10.72 17.09
N LYS A 62 1.53 11.54 16.41
CA LYS A 62 1.47 13.02 16.52
C LYS A 62 0.13 13.61 16.09
N LEU A 63 -0.56 12.95 15.15
CA LEU A 63 -1.91 13.31 14.72
C LEU A 63 -3.01 12.82 15.70
N GLY A 64 -2.64 12.16 16.79
CA GLY A 64 -3.56 11.71 17.84
C GLY A 64 -4.22 10.36 17.54
N PHE A 65 -3.72 9.60 16.56
CA PHE A 65 -4.18 8.24 16.33
C PHE A 65 -3.49 7.27 17.29
N ASP A 66 -4.28 6.46 17.98
CA ASP A 66 -3.81 5.32 18.77
C ASP A 66 -3.62 4.13 17.83
N ILE A 67 -2.38 3.91 17.37
CA ILE A 67 -1.98 2.88 16.40
C ILE A 67 -0.72 2.20 16.90
N ALA A 68 -0.66 0.87 16.78
CA ALA A 68 0.52 0.10 17.11
C ALA A 68 1.32 -0.26 15.85
N GLU A 69 2.65 -0.38 15.99
CA GLU A 69 3.56 -0.68 14.87
C GLU A 69 3.19 -1.96 14.12
N ASN A 70 2.77 -2.99 14.86
CA ASN A 70 2.38 -4.29 14.32
C ASN A 70 1.07 -4.26 13.51
N GLU A 71 0.31 -3.16 13.57
CA GLU A 71 -0.91 -2.95 12.79
C GLU A 71 -0.63 -2.32 11.42
N ILE A 72 0.58 -1.77 11.22
CA ILE A 72 0.98 -1.08 10.00
C ILE A 72 1.60 -2.07 9.00
N PHE A 73 1.03 -2.11 7.81
CA PHE A 73 1.52 -2.89 6.67
C PHE A 73 1.79 -1.98 5.46
N THR A 74 3.04 -1.93 5.02
CA THR A 74 3.47 -1.05 3.92
C THR A 74 3.87 -1.84 2.69
N SER A 75 3.92 -1.21 1.52
CA SER A 75 4.51 -1.81 0.32
C SER A 75 6.00 -2.15 0.49
N LEU A 76 6.71 -1.46 1.40
CA LEU A 76 8.07 -1.84 1.82
C LEU A 76 8.08 -3.14 2.63
N THR A 77 7.12 -3.32 3.55
CA THR A 77 6.93 -4.58 4.29
C THR A 77 6.63 -5.73 3.32
N ALA A 78 5.76 -5.51 2.32
CA ALA A 78 5.47 -6.50 1.28
C ALA A 78 6.72 -6.86 0.46
N ALA A 79 7.55 -5.87 0.11
CA ALA A 79 8.82 -6.11 -0.57
C ALA A 79 9.78 -6.94 0.28
N ARG A 80 9.93 -6.59 1.57
CA ARG A 80 10.76 -7.35 2.52
C ARG A 80 10.30 -8.79 2.63
N ASN A 81 9.01 -9.04 2.82
CA ASN A 81 8.46 -10.40 2.90
C ASN A 81 8.79 -11.21 1.65
N LEU A 82 8.68 -10.61 0.47
CA LEU A 82 9.00 -11.27 -0.79
C LEU A 82 10.50 -11.60 -0.92
N LEU A 83 11.37 -10.71 -0.47
CA LEU A 83 12.83 -10.94 -0.45
C LEU A 83 13.20 -12.10 0.48
N GLU A 84 12.63 -12.13 1.68
CA GLU A 84 12.84 -13.20 2.67
C GLU A 84 12.31 -14.54 2.14
N GLN A 85 11.12 -14.55 1.54
CA GLN A 85 10.53 -15.74 0.92
C GLN A 85 11.38 -16.29 -0.24
N LYS A 86 11.91 -15.40 -1.09
CA LYS A 86 12.75 -15.78 -2.23
C LYS A 86 14.21 -16.06 -1.84
N GLN A 87 14.62 -15.71 -0.61
CA GLN A 87 15.99 -15.83 -0.11
C GLN A 87 17.02 -15.15 -1.02
N VAL A 88 16.69 -13.95 -1.50
CA VAL A 88 17.53 -13.16 -2.42
C VAL A 88 18.19 -11.98 -1.72
N ARG A 89 19.27 -11.49 -2.31
CA ARG A 89 20.06 -10.33 -1.86
C ARG A 89 19.79 -9.16 -2.81
N PRO A 90 19.08 -8.11 -2.39
CA PRO A 90 18.66 -7.07 -3.31
C PRO A 90 19.72 -6.00 -3.54
N LEU A 91 19.82 -5.53 -4.78
CA LEU A 91 20.19 -4.15 -5.08
C LEU A 91 18.97 -3.27 -4.79
N LEU A 92 19.04 -2.49 -3.71
CA LEU A 92 17.98 -1.59 -3.30
C LEU A 92 18.10 -0.24 -4.04
N LEU A 93 17.20 0.02 -4.99
CA LEU A 93 16.96 1.32 -5.59
C LEU A 93 15.76 1.98 -4.90
N VAL A 94 15.92 2.27 -3.61
CA VAL A 94 14.91 2.93 -2.75
C VAL A 94 15.50 4.20 -2.14
N ASP A 95 14.65 5.09 -1.63
CA ASP A 95 15.11 6.27 -0.88
C ASP A 95 15.79 5.83 0.43
N ASP A 96 16.85 6.51 0.85
CA ASP A 96 17.62 6.13 2.05
C ASP A 96 16.75 6.04 3.31
N ARG A 97 15.70 6.84 3.39
CA ARG A 97 14.72 6.81 4.49
C ARG A 97 13.89 5.52 4.55
N ALA A 98 13.85 4.74 3.48
CA ALA A 98 13.18 3.44 3.44
C ALA A 98 14.09 2.28 3.88
N LEU A 99 15.42 2.48 3.95
CA LEU A 99 16.38 1.43 4.31
C LEU A 99 16.14 0.78 5.68
N PRO A 100 15.64 1.49 6.73
CA PRO A 100 15.31 0.84 8.00
C PRO A 100 14.32 -0.33 7.87
N ASP A 101 13.38 -0.29 6.92
CA ASP A 101 12.43 -1.40 6.69
C ASP A 101 13.13 -2.65 6.12
N PHE A 102 14.33 -2.51 5.57
CA PHE A 102 15.17 -3.61 5.06
C PHE A 102 16.32 -3.98 6.01
N ALA A 103 16.34 -3.45 7.24
CA ALA A 103 17.37 -3.78 8.21
C ALA A 103 17.45 -5.31 8.44
N GLY A 104 18.67 -5.86 8.36
CA GLY A 104 18.93 -7.30 8.46
C GLY A 104 18.90 -8.06 7.13
N ILE A 105 18.46 -7.45 6.03
CA ILE A 105 18.56 -8.07 4.69
C ILE A 105 19.99 -7.92 4.16
N VAL A 106 20.59 -9.02 3.71
CA VAL A 106 21.93 -9.01 3.11
C VAL A 106 21.87 -8.40 1.70
N THR A 107 22.66 -7.36 1.46
CA THR A 107 22.72 -6.63 0.17
C THR A 107 24.04 -6.78 -0.58
N ALA A 108 25.04 -7.41 0.03
CA ALA A 108 26.30 -7.76 -0.65
C ALA A 108 26.05 -8.77 -1.78
N ASP A 109 26.82 -8.65 -2.87
CA ASP A 109 26.71 -9.49 -4.08
C ASP A 109 25.26 -9.70 -4.53
N PRO A 110 24.57 -8.61 -4.94
CA PRO A 110 23.13 -8.63 -5.16
C PRO A 110 22.74 -9.56 -6.31
N ASN A 111 21.65 -10.29 -6.12
CA ASN A 111 21.04 -11.18 -7.11
C ASN A 111 19.53 -10.95 -7.27
N ALA A 112 19.03 -9.80 -6.80
CA ALA A 112 17.68 -9.28 -7.03
C ALA A 112 17.75 -7.76 -7.19
N VAL A 113 16.73 -7.16 -7.80
CA VAL A 113 16.62 -5.70 -7.92
C VAL A 113 15.29 -5.26 -7.32
N VAL A 114 15.33 -4.32 -6.37
CA VAL A 114 14.13 -3.70 -5.79
C VAL A 114 14.09 -2.25 -6.20
N VAL A 115 12.98 -1.81 -6.79
CA VAL A 115 12.80 -0.44 -7.29
C VAL A 115 11.64 0.24 -6.57
N GLY A 116 11.99 1.25 -5.78
CA GLY A 116 11.08 2.26 -5.24
C GLY A 116 11.30 3.61 -5.95
N LEU A 117 10.68 4.69 -5.47
CA LEU A 117 10.98 6.05 -5.93
C LEU A 117 12.26 6.56 -5.25
N ALA A 118 13.39 6.43 -5.94
CA ALA A 118 14.70 6.82 -5.46
C ALA A 118 15.39 7.79 -6.44
N PRO A 119 15.03 9.09 -6.43
CA PRO A 119 15.56 10.05 -7.40
C PRO A 119 17.09 10.07 -7.48
N GLU A 120 17.77 9.98 -6.33
CA GLU A 120 19.23 9.95 -6.24
C GLU A 120 19.86 8.67 -6.81
N HIS A 121 19.05 7.65 -7.11
CA HIS A 121 19.49 6.39 -7.69
C HIS A 121 19.08 6.22 -9.14
N PHE A 122 18.27 7.13 -9.68
CA PHE A 122 17.72 7.08 -11.02
C PHE A 122 18.62 7.78 -12.05
N HIS A 123 19.90 7.43 -12.02
CA HIS A 123 20.90 7.86 -12.98
C HIS A 123 21.46 6.64 -13.74
N TYR A 124 22.10 6.90 -14.88
CA TYR A 124 22.45 5.87 -15.87
C TYR A 124 23.26 4.72 -15.26
N GLU A 125 24.29 5.00 -14.47
CA GLU A 125 25.20 4.00 -13.93
C GLU A 125 24.48 3.02 -13.00
N ARG A 126 23.60 3.52 -12.12
CA ARG A 126 22.83 2.67 -11.20
C ARG A 126 21.76 1.85 -11.93
N MET A 127 21.07 2.47 -12.88
CA MET A 127 20.07 1.77 -13.70
C MET A 127 20.73 0.69 -14.57
N ASN A 128 21.90 0.96 -15.16
CA ASN A 128 22.64 -0.01 -15.95
C ASN A 128 23.19 -1.18 -15.10
N ARG A 129 23.57 -0.92 -13.85
CA ARG A 129 23.90 -2.00 -12.90
C ARG A 129 22.70 -2.90 -12.63
N ALA A 130 21.53 -2.32 -12.36
CA ALA A 130 20.29 -3.08 -12.16
C ALA A 130 19.93 -3.89 -13.42
N PHE A 131 20.01 -3.27 -14.60
CA PHE A 131 19.80 -3.93 -15.89
C PHE A 131 20.67 -5.19 -16.06
N ARG A 132 21.98 -5.10 -15.78
CA ARG A 132 22.90 -6.24 -15.89
C ARG A 132 22.54 -7.38 -14.94
N LEU A 133 22.19 -7.06 -13.69
CA LEU A 133 21.72 -8.08 -12.74
C LEU A 133 20.48 -8.83 -13.27
N ILE A 134 19.54 -8.09 -13.88
CA ILE A 134 18.31 -8.70 -14.43
C ILE A 134 18.62 -9.59 -15.64
N LEU A 135 19.58 -9.20 -16.49
CA LEU A 135 20.07 -10.08 -17.58
C LEU A 135 20.70 -11.37 -17.05
N ASP A 136 21.38 -11.29 -15.91
CA ASP A 136 21.95 -12.45 -15.21
C ASP A 136 20.89 -13.31 -14.47
N GLY A 137 19.60 -12.96 -14.61
CA GLY A 137 18.47 -13.70 -14.06
C GLY A 137 17.94 -13.17 -12.73
N ALA A 138 18.40 -12.02 -12.25
CA ALA A 138 17.88 -11.41 -11.02
C ALA A 138 16.40 -11.01 -11.17
N PRO A 139 15.52 -11.34 -10.20
CA PRO A 139 14.14 -10.88 -10.24
C PRO A 139 14.08 -9.36 -10.06
N LEU A 140 13.28 -8.71 -10.89
CA LEU A 140 12.90 -7.31 -10.77
C LEU A 140 11.65 -7.19 -9.88
N ILE A 141 11.79 -6.53 -8.74
CA ILE A 141 10.71 -6.27 -7.77
C ILE A 141 10.45 -4.77 -7.76
N ALA A 142 9.20 -4.36 -7.96
CA ALA A 142 8.80 -2.96 -7.93
C ALA A 142 7.88 -2.71 -6.74
N ILE A 143 8.16 -1.68 -5.93
CA ILE A 143 7.30 -1.31 -4.80
C ILE A 143 5.91 -0.91 -5.32
N HIS A 144 5.86 -0.09 -6.37
CA HIS A 144 4.66 0.25 -7.14
C HIS A 144 5.07 0.84 -8.50
N LYS A 145 4.13 1.01 -9.44
CA LYS A 145 4.39 1.52 -10.81
C LYS A 145 3.66 2.84 -11.12
N ALA A 146 3.51 3.71 -10.13
CA ALA A 146 2.90 5.02 -10.34
C ALA A 146 3.66 5.80 -11.43
N ARG A 147 2.93 6.36 -12.41
CA ARG A 147 3.49 7.12 -13.53
C ARG A 147 4.16 8.41 -13.05
N TYR A 148 3.47 9.11 -12.16
CA TYR A 148 3.88 10.38 -11.59
C TYR A 148 3.24 10.55 -10.19
N PHE A 149 3.70 11.55 -9.45
CA PHE A 149 3.10 12.03 -8.22
C PHE A 149 3.13 13.56 -8.18
N LYS A 150 2.30 14.17 -7.32
CA LYS A 150 2.24 15.63 -7.18
C LYS A 150 3.19 16.08 -6.07
N LYS A 151 4.07 17.03 -6.40
CA LYS A 151 4.89 17.81 -5.47
C LYS A 151 4.36 19.25 -5.37
N LYS A 152 4.95 20.04 -4.48
CA LYS A 152 4.65 21.48 -4.33
C LYS A 152 4.89 22.28 -5.62
N ASP A 153 5.88 21.88 -6.41
CA ASP A 153 6.31 22.52 -7.67
C ASP A 153 5.66 21.93 -8.93
N GLY A 154 4.78 20.93 -8.79
CA GLY A 154 4.05 20.34 -9.92
C GLY A 154 4.13 18.82 -9.97
N LEU A 155 3.89 18.25 -11.15
CA LEU A 155 3.98 16.80 -11.36
C LEU A 155 5.44 16.37 -11.49
N ALA A 156 5.80 15.30 -10.78
CA ALA A 156 7.12 14.69 -10.84
C ALA A 156 7.01 13.21 -11.21
N LEU A 157 8.04 12.67 -11.87
CA LEU A 157 8.09 11.26 -12.25
C LEU A 157 8.01 10.36 -11.02
N GLY A 158 7.15 9.34 -11.10
CA GLY A 158 7.10 8.26 -10.12
C GLY A 158 8.15 7.19 -10.42
N PRO A 159 8.11 6.04 -9.71
CA PRO A 159 9.01 4.92 -10.02
C PRO A 159 8.62 4.15 -11.29
N GLY A 160 7.36 4.24 -11.72
CA GLY A 160 6.82 3.49 -12.86
C GLY A 160 7.62 3.63 -14.16
N PRO A 161 8.01 4.84 -14.59
CA PRO A 161 8.86 5.03 -15.77
C PRO A 161 10.20 4.29 -15.70
N PHE A 162 10.85 4.27 -14.54
CA PHE A 162 12.15 3.61 -14.34
C PHE A 162 12.02 2.08 -14.29
N VAL A 163 10.97 1.58 -13.62
CA VAL A 163 10.60 0.16 -13.66
C VAL A 163 10.32 -0.28 -15.09
N THR A 164 9.51 0.49 -15.83
CA THR A 164 9.15 0.18 -17.22
C THR A 164 10.37 0.22 -18.14
N GLY A 165 11.32 1.13 -17.90
CA GLY A 165 12.57 1.18 -18.64
C GLY A 165 13.41 -0.09 -18.47
N LEU A 166 13.49 -0.62 -17.24
CA LEU A 166 14.15 -1.91 -16.97
C LEU A 166 13.40 -3.08 -17.60
N GLU A 167 12.08 -3.15 -17.46
CA GLU A 167 11.23 -4.16 -18.10
C GLU A 167 11.44 -4.19 -19.62
N TYR A 168 11.43 -3.02 -20.25
CA TYR A 168 11.62 -2.87 -21.69
C TYR A 168 13.03 -3.30 -22.13
N ALA A 169 14.05 -2.91 -21.38
CA ALA A 169 15.44 -3.24 -21.72
C ALA A 169 15.74 -4.74 -21.63
N THR A 170 15.03 -5.49 -20.77
CA THR A 170 15.29 -6.91 -20.53
C THR A 170 14.22 -7.86 -21.06
N ASP A 171 13.15 -7.33 -21.65
CA ASP A 171 11.95 -8.10 -22.05
C ASP A 171 11.38 -8.95 -20.90
N THR A 172 11.35 -8.37 -19.70
CA THR A 172 10.80 -9.01 -18.49
C THR A 172 9.69 -8.17 -17.86
N LYS A 173 8.99 -8.75 -16.87
CA LYS A 173 7.99 -8.04 -16.06
C LYS A 173 8.42 -7.99 -14.61
N ALA A 174 8.29 -6.81 -14.00
CA ALA A 174 8.52 -6.64 -12.59
C ALA A 174 7.43 -7.36 -11.78
N THR A 175 7.82 -7.99 -10.67
CA THR A 175 6.88 -8.37 -9.62
C THR A 175 6.53 -7.11 -8.82
N VAL A 176 5.31 -6.60 -9.00
CA VAL A 176 4.82 -5.45 -8.23
C VAL A 176 4.28 -5.96 -6.88
N VAL A 177 4.63 -5.29 -5.78
CA VAL A 177 4.23 -5.74 -4.43
C VAL A 177 3.26 -4.81 -3.70
N GLY A 178 3.08 -3.57 -4.17
CA GLY A 178 2.13 -2.62 -3.63
C GLY A 178 0.73 -2.74 -4.24
N LYS A 179 -0.21 -1.94 -3.73
CA LYS A 179 -1.54 -1.74 -4.33
C LYS A 179 -1.43 -1.33 -5.80
N PRO A 180 -2.30 -1.80 -6.72
CA PRO A 180 -3.51 -2.63 -6.53
C PRO A 180 -3.27 -4.15 -6.51
N GLU A 181 -2.03 -4.63 -6.41
CA GLU A 181 -1.74 -6.06 -6.57
C GLU A 181 -2.43 -6.91 -5.50
N LYS A 182 -3.08 -8.01 -5.94
CA LYS A 182 -3.79 -8.93 -5.04
C LYS A 182 -2.92 -9.40 -3.87
N THR A 183 -1.64 -9.66 -4.13
CA THR A 183 -0.68 -10.09 -3.12
C THR A 183 -0.54 -9.08 -1.97
N PHE A 184 -0.63 -7.77 -2.23
CA PHE A 184 -0.55 -6.76 -1.17
C PHE A 184 -1.65 -6.96 -0.12
N PHE A 185 -2.89 -7.14 -0.59
CA PHE A 185 -4.05 -7.30 0.28
C PHE A 185 -4.04 -8.62 1.04
N LEU A 186 -3.63 -9.71 0.39
CA LEU A 186 -3.47 -11.01 1.04
C LEU A 186 -2.37 -10.99 2.11
N GLU A 187 -1.25 -10.32 1.82
CA GLU A 187 -0.16 -10.16 2.78
C GLU A 187 -0.56 -9.27 3.97
N ALA A 188 -1.37 -8.23 3.76
CA ALA A 188 -1.90 -7.40 4.84
C ALA A 188 -2.80 -8.20 5.82
N LEU A 189 -3.50 -9.23 5.31
CA LEU A 189 -4.27 -10.17 6.13
C LEU A 189 -3.44 -11.34 6.68
N ARG A 190 -2.16 -11.48 6.30
CA ARG A 190 -1.33 -12.59 6.76
C ARG A 190 -1.19 -12.53 8.29
N GLY A 191 -1.33 -13.70 8.93
CA GLY A 191 -1.32 -13.82 10.39
C GLY A 191 -2.63 -13.43 11.06
N THR A 192 -3.67 -13.09 10.29
CA THR A 192 -5.06 -12.99 10.78
C THR A 192 -5.83 -14.26 10.40
N ASP A 193 -6.81 -14.66 11.20
CA ASP A 193 -7.74 -15.77 10.87
C ASP A 193 -8.93 -15.27 10.02
N CYS A 194 -8.60 -14.52 8.97
CA CYS A 194 -9.56 -13.81 8.11
C CYS A 194 -9.36 -14.18 6.64
N ALA A 195 -10.40 -14.73 6.02
CA ALA A 195 -10.43 -14.84 4.57
C ALA A 195 -10.68 -13.46 3.92
N PRO A 196 -10.26 -13.23 2.66
CA PRO A 196 -10.52 -11.95 1.98
C PRO A 196 -11.99 -11.54 1.97
N GLU A 197 -12.93 -12.50 1.84
CA GLU A 197 -14.36 -12.22 1.83
C GLU A 197 -14.90 -11.78 3.21
N GLU A 198 -14.13 -12.01 4.27
CA GLU A 198 -14.40 -11.59 5.65
C GLU A 198 -13.73 -10.24 5.98
N ALA A 199 -13.09 -9.59 5.00
CA ALA A 199 -12.42 -8.31 5.15
C ALA A 199 -13.08 -7.19 4.33
N ILE A 200 -12.85 -5.95 4.75
CA ILE A 200 -13.24 -4.74 4.03
C ILE A 200 -12.09 -3.75 3.98
N MET A 201 -11.85 -3.15 2.82
CA MET A 201 -10.87 -2.09 2.60
C MET A 201 -11.57 -0.72 2.61
N ILE A 202 -11.01 0.27 3.29
CA ILE A 202 -11.44 1.67 3.23
C ILE A 202 -10.30 2.48 2.62
N GLY A 203 -10.56 3.20 1.53
CA GLY A 203 -9.53 4.00 0.84
C GLY A 203 -10.09 5.11 -0.03
N ASP A 204 -9.23 6.03 -0.46
CA ASP A 204 -9.57 7.18 -1.30
C ASP A 204 -9.26 6.95 -2.79
N ASP A 205 -8.58 5.84 -3.14
CA ASP A 205 -8.33 5.43 -4.52
C ASP A 205 -9.32 4.37 -4.99
N CYS A 206 -10.15 4.71 -5.98
CA CYS A 206 -11.04 3.74 -6.60
C CYS A 206 -10.30 2.54 -7.21
N ARG A 207 -9.11 2.71 -7.78
CA ARG A 207 -8.36 1.63 -8.44
C ARG A 207 -7.42 0.93 -7.48
N ASP A 208 -6.55 1.68 -6.82
CA ASP A 208 -5.48 1.12 -6.00
C ASP A 208 -6.03 0.49 -4.72
N ASP A 209 -6.99 1.14 -4.06
CA ASP A 209 -7.54 0.66 -2.79
C ASP A 209 -8.73 -0.26 -3.03
N VAL A 210 -9.78 0.30 -3.62
CA VAL A 210 -11.10 -0.36 -3.67
C VAL A 210 -11.12 -1.46 -4.73
N GLY A 211 -10.75 -1.14 -5.97
CA GLY A 211 -10.67 -2.11 -7.05
C GLY A 211 -9.65 -3.22 -6.77
N GLY A 212 -8.47 -2.86 -6.24
CA GLY A 212 -7.45 -3.82 -5.81
C GLY A 212 -7.97 -4.80 -4.75
N ALA A 213 -8.62 -4.29 -3.70
CA ALA A 213 -9.18 -5.10 -2.63
C ALA A 213 -10.34 -6.00 -3.13
N GLN A 214 -11.23 -5.47 -3.97
CA GLN A 214 -12.34 -6.25 -4.55
C GLN A 214 -11.83 -7.39 -5.44
N ASN A 215 -10.78 -7.15 -6.24
CA ASN A 215 -10.12 -8.21 -7.01
C ASN A 215 -9.42 -9.26 -6.13
N ALA A 216 -9.05 -8.90 -4.90
CA ALA A 216 -8.54 -9.83 -3.91
C ALA A 216 -9.64 -10.64 -3.20
N GLY A 217 -10.91 -10.29 -3.37
CA GLY A 217 -12.07 -10.95 -2.76
C GLY A 217 -12.72 -10.16 -1.60
N MET A 218 -12.19 -8.98 -1.29
CA MET A 218 -12.69 -8.13 -0.20
C MET A 218 -13.88 -7.28 -0.64
N ARG A 219 -14.59 -6.71 0.33
CA ARG A 219 -15.42 -5.51 0.07
C ARG A 219 -14.53 -4.27 0.07
N GLY A 220 -14.94 -3.23 -0.63
CA GLY A 220 -14.21 -1.96 -0.64
C GLY A 220 -15.15 -0.77 -0.46
N ILE A 221 -14.83 0.13 0.47
CA ILE A 221 -15.50 1.41 0.71
C ILE A 221 -14.60 2.52 0.15
N LEU A 222 -15.14 3.29 -0.79
CA LEU A 222 -14.49 4.48 -1.33
C LEU A 222 -14.88 5.70 -0.49
N VAL A 223 -13.90 6.42 0.05
CA VAL A 223 -14.15 7.71 0.74
C VAL A 223 -13.90 8.89 -0.20
N ARG A 224 -14.66 9.98 -0.04
CA ARG A 224 -14.56 11.20 -0.88
C ARG A 224 -13.52 12.20 -0.40
N THR A 225 -12.69 11.83 0.56
CA THR A 225 -11.52 12.60 1.01
C THR A 225 -10.31 12.36 0.10
N GLY A 226 -9.20 13.06 0.38
CA GLY A 226 -7.92 12.80 -0.29
C GLY A 226 -7.93 13.10 -1.79
N LYS A 227 -7.53 12.12 -2.61
CA LYS A 227 -7.36 12.27 -4.07
C LYS A 227 -8.60 11.91 -4.87
N TYR A 228 -9.68 11.46 -4.22
CA TYR A 228 -10.97 11.20 -4.86
C TYR A 228 -11.40 12.36 -5.76
N ARG A 229 -11.99 12.03 -6.90
CA ARG A 229 -12.67 12.96 -7.81
C ARG A 229 -14.09 12.48 -8.08
N PRO A 230 -15.04 13.40 -8.36
CA PRO A 230 -16.40 13.01 -8.72
C PRO A 230 -16.42 11.97 -9.84
N ALA A 231 -17.25 10.93 -9.68
CA ALA A 231 -17.37 9.78 -10.59
C ALA A 231 -16.12 8.87 -10.64
N ASP A 232 -15.25 8.91 -9.62
CA ASP A 232 -14.20 7.89 -9.46
C ASP A 232 -14.79 6.51 -9.19
N GLU A 233 -15.95 6.43 -8.52
CA GLU A 233 -16.70 5.21 -8.26
C GLU A 233 -17.11 4.47 -9.55
N ASP A 234 -17.27 5.19 -10.66
CA ASP A 234 -17.64 4.63 -11.98
C ASP A 234 -16.44 4.08 -12.76
N LYS A 235 -15.21 4.25 -12.26
CA LYS A 235 -13.96 3.87 -12.97
C LYS A 235 -13.58 2.40 -12.80
N ILE A 236 -14.29 1.67 -11.95
CA ILE A 236 -14.07 0.26 -11.64
C ILE A 236 -15.35 -0.54 -11.82
N ASN A 237 -15.21 -1.84 -12.09
CA ASN A 237 -16.31 -2.78 -12.18
C ASN A 237 -15.88 -4.12 -11.53
N PRO A 238 -16.61 -4.64 -10.52
CA PRO A 238 -17.80 -4.04 -9.89
C PRO A 238 -17.50 -2.70 -9.20
N ALA A 239 -18.54 -1.87 -9.06
CA ALA A 239 -18.48 -0.61 -8.32
C ALA A 239 -18.07 -0.86 -6.84
N PRO A 240 -17.60 0.18 -6.11
CA PRO A 240 -17.37 0.08 -4.68
C PRO A 240 -18.59 -0.51 -3.95
N TYR A 241 -18.36 -1.29 -2.89
CA TYR A 241 -19.45 -1.78 -2.04
C TYR A 241 -20.24 -0.62 -1.43
N LEU A 242 -19.54 0.47 -1.09
CA LEU A 242 -20.09 1.74 -0.64
C LEU A 242 -19.17 2.88 -1.10
N THR A 243 -19.76 4.02 -1.41
CA THR A 243 -19.05 5.30 -1.52
C THR A 243 -19.64 6.26 -0.48
N CYS A 244 -18.82 6.84 0.40
CA CYS A 244 -19.26 7.74 1.47
C CYS A 244 -18.32 8.95 1.59
N GLU A 245 -18.68 9.98 2.37
CA GLU A 245 -17.93 11.24 2.34
C GLU A 245 -16.54 11.12 2.96
N ASN A 246 -16.38 10.31 4.02
CA ASN A 246 -15.17 10.27 4.82
C ASN A 246 -15.03 8.95 5.60
N PHE A 247 -13.88 8.76 6.26
CA PHE A 247 -13.60 7.59 7.10
C PHE A 247 -14.59 7.42 8.27
N PRO A 248 -14.99 8.46 9.03
CA PRO A 248 -16.04 8.34 10.05
C PRO A 248 -17.35 7.71 9.57
N GLU A 249 -17.86 8.12 8.41
CA GLU A 249 -19.08 7.54 7.82
C GLU A 249 -18.86 6.07 7.40
N ALA A 250 -17.69 5.73 6.88
CA ALA A 250 -17.34 4.35 6.57
C ALA A 250 -17.36 3.47 7.83
N VAL A 251 -16.83 3.98 8.95
CA VAL A 251 -16.85 3.28 10.24
C VAL A 251 -18.27 3.11 10.76
N GLU A 252 -19.10 4.15 10.71
CA GLU A 252 -20.50 4.09 11.12
C GLU A 252 -21.26 3.01 10.34
N HIS A 253 -21.12 3.00 9.02
CA HIS A 253 -21.73 1.96 8.17
C HIS A 253 -21.25 0.54 8.53
N ILE A 254 -19.96 0.35 8.81
CA ILE A 254 -19.43 -0.96 9.22
C ILE A 254 -20.06 -1.42 10.53
N LEU A 255 -20.14 -0.53 11.52
CA LEU A 255 -20.70 -0.83 12.84
C LEU A 255 -22.21 -1.12 12.80
N GLU A 256 -22.96 -0.47 11.92
CA GLU A 256 -24.42 -0.63 11.83
C GLU A 256 -24.88 -1.80 10.96
N HIS A 257 -24.08 -2.20 9.95
CA HIS A 257 -24.55 -3.09 8.90
C HIS A 257 -23.72 -4.35 8.68
N LEU A 258 -22.49 -4.41 9.19
CA LEU A 258 -21.55 -5.49 8.92
C LEU A 258 -21.07 -6.25 10.16
N LEU A 259 -21.38 -5.74 11.36
CA LEU A 259 -21.09 -6.31 12.67
C LEU A 259 -22.38 -6.53 13.45
#